data_AF-T0Y4C2-F1
#
_entry.id   AF-T0Y4C2-F1
#
_cell.length_a   1.000
_cell.length_b   1.000
_cell.length_c   1.000
_cell.angle_alpha   90.00
_cell.angle_beta   90.00
_cell.angle_gamma   90.00
#
_symmetry.space_group_name_H-M   'P 1'
#
loop_
_entity.id
_entity.type
_entity.pdbx_description
1 polymer ?
#
loop_
_entity_poly.entity_id
_entity_poly.type
_entity_poly.pdbx_seq_one_letter_code
_entity_poly.pdbx_strand_id
1 'polypeptide(L)' 'MFGRRVHEAVLAARERTTGATVHLVRADVDRGPPIAQDRIPVVPDDTVESLRARLHPVEVELLATTLRRFADGSLALPY' A
#
# COMPACT_ATOMS: atom_id res chain seq x y z
N MET A 1 -7.89 -11.13 -1.89
CA MET A 1 -8.78 -10.15 -2.54
C MET A 1 -7.88 -9.12 -3.23
N PHE A 2 -8.21 -8.62 -4.42
CA PHE A 2 -7.32 -7.73 -5.19
C PHE A 2 -8.10 -6.65 -5.96
N GLY A 3 -7.41 -5.56 -6.31
CA GLY A 3 -7.99 -4.45 -7.08
C GLY A 3 -9.15 -3.76 -6.36
N ARG A 4 -10.16 -3.35 -7.12
CA ARG A 4 -11.35 -2.61 -6.62
C ARG A 4 -11.99 -3.22 -5.36
N ARG A 5 -12.01 -4.55 -5.31
CA ARG A 5 -12.56 -5.34 -4.20
C ARG A 5 -11.92 -4.96 -2.85
N VAL A 6 -10.62 -4.67 -2.81
CA VAL A 6 -9.94 -4.31 -1.55
C VAL A 6 -10.51 -3.02 -0.96
N HIS A 7 -10.77 -2.00 -1.79
CA HIS A 7 -11.36 -0.74 -1.33
C HIS A 7 -12.82 -0.92 -0.91
N GLU A 8 -13.59 -1.76 -1.61
CA GLU A 8 -14.97 -2.10 -1.22
C GLU A 8 -15.00 -2.73 0.18
N ALA A 9 -14.07 -3.64 0.49
CA ALA A 9 -13.96 -4.24 1.82
C ALA A 9 -13.63 -3.22 2.91
N VAL A 10 -12.69 -2.30 2.66
CA VAL A 10 -12.31 -1.24 3.61
C VAL A 10 -13.52 -0.38 3.99
N LEU A 11 -14.29 0.06 2.99
CA LEU A 11 -15.48 0.89 3.20
C LEU A 11 -16.61 0.09 3.88
N ALA A 12 -16.85 -1.16 3.46
CA ALA A 12 -17.85 -2.03 4.07
C ALA A 12 -17.55 -2.33 5.54
N ALA A 13 -16.28 -2.50 5.88
CA ALA A 13 -15.80 -2.72 7.25
C ALA A 13 -15.75 -1.43 8.09
N ARG A 14 -16.01 -0.26 7.51
CA ARG A 14 -15.93 1.06 8.17
C ARG A 14 -14.57 1.30 8.83
N GLU A 15 -13.51 0.84 8.16
CA GLU A 15 -12.14 1.05 8.61
C GLU A 15 -11.82 2.55 8.67
N ARG A 16 -11.02 2.95 9.65
CA ARG A 16 -10.60 4.35 9.80
C ARG A 16 -9.35 4.69 8.99
N THR A 17 -8.62 3.67 8.55
CA THR A 17 -7.36 3.83 7.82
C THR A 17 -7.25 2.76 6.74
N THR A 18 -6.65 3.13 5.61
CA THR A 18 -6.18 2.20 4.57
C THR A 18 -4.74 2.55 4.23
N GLY A 19 -4.08 1.75 3.41
CA GLY A 19 -2.67 1.97 3.12
C GLY A 19 -2.10 1.06 2.06
N ALA A 20 -0.83 1.30 1.76
CA ALA A 20 -0.02 0.55 0.81
C ALA A 20 1.14 -0.14 1.53
N THR A 21 1.60 -1.26 0.98
CA THR A 21 2.75 -2.00 1.49
C THR A 21 3.65 -2.37 0.32
N VAL A 22 4.92 -2.02 0.42
CA VAL A 22 5.97 -2.59 -0.43
C VAL A 22 6.55 -3.77 0.32
N HIS A 23 6.58 -4.94 -0.32
CA HIS A 23 7.09 -6.16 0.27
C HIS A 23 7.97 -6.90 -0.73
N LEU A 24 8.77 -7.81 -0.20
CA LEU A 24 9.61 -8.70 -1.00
C LEU A 24 8.74 -9.76 -1.67
N VAL A 25 9.06 -10.18 -2.89
CA VAL A 25 8.27 -11.20 -3.59
C VAL A 25 8.62 -12.60 -3.06
N ARG A 26 7.60 -13.41 -2.80
CA ARG A 26 7.70 -14.84 -2.47
C ARG A 26 6.77 -15.63 -3.40
N ALA A 27 6.88 -16.95 -3.37
CA ALA A 27 6.02 -17.83 -4.18
C ALA A 27 4.52 -17.63 -3.85
N ASP A 28 4.23 -17.38 -2.57
CA ASP A 28 2.88 -17.04 -2.13
C ASP A 28 2.57 -15.56 -2.41
N VAL A 29 1.46 -15.32 -3.09
CA VAL A 29 0.96 -13.98 -3.45
C VAL A 29 0.81 -13.10 -2.20
N ASP A 30 1.41 -11.92 -2.24
CA ASP A 30 1.35 -10.87 -1.20
C ASP A 30 1.78 -11.33 0.21
N ARG A 31 2.62 -12.36 0.33
CA ARG A 31 3.07 -12.92 1.62
C ARG A 31 4.55 -12.75 1.94
N GLY A 32 5.30 -12.01 1.14
CA GLY A 32 6.70 -11.76 1.50
C GLY A 32 6.85 -10.70 2.59
N PRO A 33 8.04 -10.62 3.21
CA PRO A 33 8.31 -9.64 4.27
C PRO A 33 8.05 -8.20 3.82
N PRO A 34 7.29 -7.40 4.60
CA PRO A 34 7.11 -5.98 4.31
C PRO A 34 8.42 -5.22 4.52
N ILE A 35 8.71 -4.27 3.62
CA ILE A 35 9.92 -3.43 3.67
C ILE A 35 9.59 -1.93 3.78
N ALA A 36 8.40 -1.52 3.37
CA ALA A 36 7.89 -0.17 3.60
C ALA A 36 6.35 -0.19 3.64
N GLN A 37 5.76 0.69 4.43
CA GLN A 37 4.31 0.84 4.55
C GLN A 37 3.96 2.31 4.72
N ASP A 38 2.82 2.70 4.16
CA ASP A 38 2.24 4.01 4.39
C ASP A 38 0.71 3.91 4.47
N ARG A 39 0.07 4.88 5.13
CA ARG A 39 -1.36 4.84 5.45
C ARG A 39 -2.01 6.21 5.26
N ILE A 40 -3.26 6.19 4.80
CA ILE A 40 -4.13 7.36 4.74
C ILE A 40 -5.39 7.13 5.58
N PRO A 41 -6.00 8.20 6.13
CA PRO A 41 -7.31 8.09 6.75
C PRO A 41 -8.38 7.78 5.71
N VAL A 42 -9.35 6.95 6.08
CA VAL A 42 -10.62 6.82 5.35
C VAL A 42 -11.55 7.93 5.87
N VAL A 43 -12.07 8.76 4.98
CA VAL A 43 -12.96 9.87 5.36
C VAL A 43 -14.42 9.49 5.16
N PRO A 44 -15.38 10.10 5.89
CA PRO A 44 -16.77 9.68 5.88
C PRO A 44 -17.44 9.61 4.49
N ASP A 45 -17.01 10.48 3.57
CA ASP A 45 -17.59 10.60 2.23
C ASP A 45 -16.79 9.85 1.16
N ASP A 46 -15.85 8.97 1.55
CA ASP A 46 -15.09 8.20 0.59
C ASP A 46 -15.99 7.21 -0.18
N THR A 47 -15.95 7.30 -1.51
CA THR A 47 -16.37 6.23 -2.41
C THR A 47 -15.17 5.32 -2.71
N VAL A 48 -15.43 4.18 -3.35
CA VAL A 48 -14.35 3.28 -3.80
C VAL A 48 -13.37 4.03 -4.72
N GLU A 49 -13.92 4.85 -5.62
CA GLU A 49 -13.16 5.64 -6.58
C GLU A 49 -12.37 6.77 -5.91
N SER A 50 -12.96 7.50 -4.96
CA SER A 50 -12.25 8.58 -4.26
C SER A 50 -11.17 8.04 -3.32
N LEU A 51 -11.45 6.94 -2.60
CA LEU A 51 -10.48 6.29 -1.73
C LEU A 51 -9.29 5.77 -2.54
N ARG A 52 -9.57 5.12 -3.68
CA ARG A 52 -8.53 4.67 -4.62
C ARG A 52 -7.73 5.84 -5.16
N ALA A 53 -8.38 6.92 -5.60
CA ALA A 53 -7.70 8.09 -6.16
C ALA A 53 -6.77 8.76 -5.15
N ARG A 54 -7.12 8.73 -3.85
CA ARG A 54 -6.28 9.22 -2.76
C ARG A 54 -5.16 8.26 -2.37
N LEU A 55 -5.41 6.94 -2.42
CA LEU A 55 -4.41 5.94 -2.06
C LEU A 55 -3.36 5.74 -3.16
N HIS A 56 -3.74 5.80 -4.43
CA HIS A 56 -2.84 5.53 -5.55
C HIS A 56 -1.56 6.38 -5.58
N PRO A 57 -1.59 7.73 -5.41
CA PRO A 57 -0.35 8.50 -5.35
C PRO A 57 0.54 8.10 -4.17
N VAL A 58 -0.04 7.64 -3.06
CA VAL A 58 0.72 7.12 -1.90
C VAL A 58 1.40 5.79 -2.24
N GLU A 59 0.73 4.89 -2.98
CA GLU A 59 1.33 3.65 -3.49
C GLU A 59 2.55 3.93 -4.37
N VAL A 60 2.41 4.88 -5.31
CA VAL A 60 3.45 5.25 -6.27
C VAL A 60 4.65 5.87 -5.55
N GLU A 61 4.40 6.82 -4.65
CA GLU A 61 5.48 7.49 -3.91
C GLU A 61 6.20 6.53 -2.95
N LEU A 62 5.44 5.69 -2.23
CA LEU A 62 6.00 4.68 -1.35
C LEU A 62 6.93 3.72 -2.12
N LEU A 63 6.50 3.25 -3.30
CA LEU A 63 7.32 2.39 -4.15
C LEU A 63 8.57 3.12 -4.67
N ALA A 64 8.40 4.32 -5.22
CA ALA A 64 9.51 5.10 -5.78
C ALA A 64 10.56 5.41 -4.72
N THR A 65 10.16 5.86 -3.53
CA THR A 65 11.07 6.16 -2.44
C THR A 65 11.72 4.89 -1.87
N THR A 66 11.01 3.77 -1.78
CA THR A 66 11.61 2.48 -1.38
C THR A 66 12.68 2.04 -2.37
N LEU A 67 12.44 2.17 -3.68
CA LEU A 67 13.40 1.84 -4.73
C LEU A 67 14.62 2.77 -4.71
N ARG A 68 14.44 4.07 -4.50
CA ARG A 68 15.54 5.03 -4.37
C ARG A 68 16.46 4.64 -3.20
N ARG A 69 15.87 4.37 -2.03
CA ARG A 69 16.61 3.96 -0.84
C ARG A 69 17.36 2.65 -1.04
N PHE A 70 16.79 1.72 -1.80
CA PHE A 70 17.49 0.50 -2.16
C PHE A 70 18.68 0.78 -3.09
N ALA A 71 18.47 1.61 -4.12
CA ALA A 71 19.51 1.94 -5.11
C ALA A 71 20.67 2.76 -4.53
N ASP A 72 20.41 3.64 -3.55
CA ASP A 72 21.44 4.45 -2.89
C ASP A 72 22.09 3.76 -1.67
N GLY A 73 21.65 2.55 -1.33
CA GLY A 73 22.18 1.76 -0.22
C GLY A 73 21.67 2.13 1.17
N SER A 74 20.77 3.12 1.30
CA SER A 74 20.15 3.50 2.58
C SER A 74 19.05 2.52 3.05
N LEU A 75 18.68 1.56 2.21
CA LEU A 75 17.84 0.41 2.56
C LEU A 75 18.56 -0.89 2.16
N ALA A 76 19.05 -1.62 3.15
CA ALA A 76 19.54 -2.97 2.96
C ALA A 76 18.36 -3.96 2.98
N LEU A 77 18.26 -4.81 1.96
CA LEU A 77 17.33 -5.92 1.96
C LEU A 77 17.94 -7.13 2.68
N PRO A 78 17.14 -8.02 3.27
CA PRO A 78 17.64 -9.15 4.04
C PRO A 78 18.14 -10.29 3.14
N TYR A 79 19.15 -10.05 2.29
CA TYR A 79 19.85 -11.05 1.48
C TYR A 79 21.29 -10.64 1.19
#